data_AF-A0A2G1XLK1-F1
#
_entry.id   AF-A0A2G1XLK1-F1
#
_cell.length_a   1.000
_cell.length_b   1.000
_cell.length_c   1.000
_cell.angle_alpha   90.00
_cell.angle_beta   90.00
_cell.angle_gamma   90.00
#
_symmetry.space_group_name_H-M   'P 1'
#
loop_
_entity.id
_entity.type
_entity.pdbx_description
1 polymer ?
#
loop_
_entity_poly.entity_id
_entity_poly.type
_entity_poly.pdbx_seq_one_letter_code
_entity_poly.pdbx_strand_id
1 'polypeptide(L)'
;MSDMPVVRSGPDRGERSMEPVYDLMARLLTEYFGVPEEEITPDATYEQLEIDSLAQAEMVTLLEDHLRMTLDQELRGETLGEAAAHVERLLAGRAGPAEAAAGHDAGAAGPAALTVPTP
;
A
#
# COMPACT_ATOMS: atom_id res chain seq x y z
N MET A 1 -46.82 3.24 -12.02
CA MET A 1 -46.20 1.91 -11.81
C MET A 1 -44.88 1.93 -12.52
N SER A 2 -43.82 1.81 -11.74
CA SER A 2 -42.43 2.07 -12.10
C SER A 2 -41.91 1.17 -13.20
N ASP A 3 -41.29 1.75 -14.22
CA ASP A 3 -40.39 1.05 -15.10
C ASP A 3 -38.97 1.55 -14.75
N MET A 4 -38.26 0.74 -13.96
CA MET A 4 -36.82 0.87 -13.78
C MET A 4 -36.17 -0.26 -14.58
N PRO A 5 -35.27 0.08 -15.51
CA PRO A 5 -34.09 -0.74 -15.66
C PRO A 5 -32.87 0.10 -16.07
N VAL A 6 -31.94 0.32 -15.15
CA VAL A 6 -30.53 0.43 -15.52
C VAL A 6 -29.71 -0.42 -14.57
N VAL A 7 -29.69 -1.70 -14.91
CA VAL A 7 -28.63 -2.64 -14.55
C VAL A 7 -27.34 -2.08 -15.15
N ARG A 8 -26.55 -1.36 -14.36
CA ARG A 8 -25.12 -1.16 -14.64
C ARG A 8 -24.42 -2.22 -13.79
N SER A 9 -24.44 -3.46 -14.28
CA SER A 9 -23.23 -4.08 -14.83
C SER A 9 -22.07 -3.88 -13.86
N GLY A 10 -21.98 -4.79 -12.88
CA GLY A 10 -20.79 -4.90 -12.05
C GLY A 10 -19.57 -5.16 -12.95
N PRO A 11 -18.37 -4.77 -12.50
CA PRO A 11 -17.18 -4.99 -13.30
C PRO A 11 -16.98 -6.49 -13.51
N ASP A 12 -16.82 -6.77 -14.79
CA ASP A 12 -16.45 -7.99 -15.47
C ASP A 12 -15.68 -9.02 -14.61
N ARG A 13 -16.20 -10.26 -14.59
CA ARG A 13 -15.52 -11.45 -14.02
C ARG A 13 -14.44 -11.93 -15.00
N GLY A 14 -13.50 -11.05 -15.35
CA GLY A 14 -12.70 -11.15 -16.58
C GLY A 14 -11.19 -11.14 -16.45
N GLU A 15 -10.55 -10.86 -15.31
CA GLU A 15 -9.07 -10.80 -15.27
C GLU A 15 -8.51 -11.39 -13.96
N ARG A 16 -8.30 -12.71 -13.91
CA ARG A 16 -7.36 -13.32 -12.94
C ARG A 16 -5.93 -13.16 -13.44
N SER A 17 -5.51 -11.91 -13.66
CA SER A 17 -4.11 -11.52 -13.89
C SER A 17 -3.91 -10.25 -13.10
N MET A 18 -3.09 -10.33 -12.05
CA MET A 18 -2.68 -9.28 -11.10
C MET A 18 -3.57 -8.03 -11.10
N GLU A 19 -4.45 -7.90 -10.11
CA GLU A 19 -5.17 -6.64 -9.87
C GLU A 19 -4.15 -5.47 -9.85
N PRO A 20 -4.38 -4.40 -10.64
CA PRO A 20 -3.56 -3.19 -10.59
C PRO A 20 -3.50 -2.62 -9.18
N VAL A 21 -2.34 -2.11 -8.75
CA VAL A 21 -2.21 -1.60 -7.38
C VAL A 21 -3.14 -0.41 -7.14
N TYR A 22 -3.39 0.38 -8.18
CA TYR A 22 -4.34 1.48 -8.12
C TYR A 22 -5.74 1.00 -7.73
N ASP A 23 -6.24 -0.08 -8.35
CA ASP A 23 -7.58 -0.60 -8.08
C ASP A 23 -7.68 -1.14 -6.65
N LEU A 24 -6.60 -1.77 -6.16
CA LEU A 24 -6.51 -2.23 -4.77
C LEU A 24 -6.56 -1.04 -3.80
N MET A 25 -5.75 -0.01 -4.06
CA MET A 25 -5.73 1.20 -3.23
C MET A 25 -7.10 1.91 -3.23
N ALA A 26 -7.75 2.04 -4.40
CA ALA A 26 -9.07 2.62 -4.52
C ALA A 26 -10.10 1.85 -3.69
N ARG A 27 -10.10 0.52 -3.77
CA ARG A 27 -10.97 -0.32 -2.95
C ARG A 27 -10.71 -0.13 -1.45
N LEU A 28 -9.44 -0.13 -1.04
CA LEU A 28 -9.09 0.06 0.38
C LEU A 28 -9.52 1.43 0.90
N LEU A 29 -9.37 2.49 0.09
CA LEU A 29 -9.84 3.84 0.40
C LEU A 29 -11.35 3.87 0.64
N THR A 30 -12.14 3.21 -0.19
CA THR A 30 -13.59 3.12 -0.01
C THR A 30 -13.99 2.26 1.18
N GLU A 31 -13.39 1.07 1.34
CA GLU A 31 -13.79 0.09 2.36
C GLU A 31 -13.36 0.47 3.79
N TYR A 32 -12.13 0.98 3.94
CA TYR A 32 -11.52 1.22 5.26
C TYR A 32 -11.49 2.69 5.66
N PHE A 33 -11.41 3.61 4.68
CA PHE A 33 -11.31 5.04 4.93
C PHE A 33 -12.59 5.80 4.59
N GLY A 34 -13.55 5.15 3.93
CA GLY A 34 -14.86 5.74 3.60
C GLY A 34 -14.80 6.79 2.50
N VAL A 35 -13.75 6.78 1.68
CA VAL A 35 -13.62 7.71 0.54
C VAL A 35 -14.62 7.33 -0.57
N PRO A 36 -15.46 8.27 -1.04
CA PRO A 36 -16.40 8.02 -2.13
C PRO A 36 -15.66 7.63 -3.42
N GLU A 37 -16.14 6.61 -4.13
CA GLU A 37 -15.53 6.15 -5.39
C GLU A 37 -15.47 7.26 -6.45
N GLU A 38 -16.42 8.19 -6.44
CA GLU A 38 -16.45 9.34 -7.36
C GLU A 38 -15.34 10.38 -7.12
N GLU A 39 -14.75 10.41 -5.92
CA GLU A 39 -13.65 11.31 -5.57
C GLU A 39 -12.28 10.68 -5.87
N ILE A 40 -12.24 9.35 -5.98
CA ILE A 40 -11.01 8.59 -6.22
C ILE A 40 -10.62 8.69 -7.70
N THR A 41 -9.59 9.49 -7.97
CA THR A 41 -9.00 9.62 -9.30
C THR A 41 -7.48 9.50 -9.25
N PRO A 42 -6.80 9.14 -10.36
CA PRO A 42 -5.35 9.03 -10.38
C PRO A 42 -4.62 10.33 -10.03
N ASP A 43 -5.22 11.47 -10.37
CA ASP A 43 -4.66 12.80 -10.14
C ASP A 43 -5.06 13.39 -8.77
N ALA A 44 -5.90 12.70 -7.98
CA ALA A 44 -6.31 13.16 -6.67
C ALA A 44 -5.16 13.09 -5.66
N THR A 45 -4.95 14.16 -4.91
CA THR A 45 -3.97 14.21 -3.82
C THR A 45 -4.53 13.64 -2.52
N TYR A 46 -3.65 13.23 -1.60
CA TYR A 46 -4.08 12.79 -0.27
C TYR A 46 -4.87 13.86 0.48
N GLU A 47 -4.49 15.14 0.35
CA GLU A 47 -5.23 16.25 0.96
C GLU A 47 -6.65 16.38 0.39
N GLN A 48 -6.82 16.19 -0.92
CA GLN A 48 -8.13 16.24 -1.58
C GLN A 48 -9.04 15.08 -1.16
N LEU A 49 -8.45 13.92 -0.90
CA LEU A 49 -9.14 12.73 -0.39
C LEU A 49 -9.29 12.73 1.13
N GLU A 50 -8.90 13.82 1.81
CA GLU A 50 -8.90 13.98 3.27
C GLU A 50 -8.10 12.89 4.02
N ILE A 51 -7.09 12.31 3.36
CA ILE A 51 -6.20 11.29 3.90
C ILE A 51 -5.03 11.96 4.63
N ASP A 52 -5.02 11.87 5.94
CA ASP A 52 -3.92 12.35 6.78
C ASP A 52 -2.72 11.37 6.80
N SER A 53 -1.65 11.76 7.50
CA SER A 53 -0.44 10.93 7.59
C SER A 53 -0.66 9.62 8.35
N LEU A 54 -1.61 9.56 9.28
CA LEU A 54 -1.94 8.33 10.02
C LEU A 54 -2.70 7.36 9.11
N ALA A 55 -3.67 7.86 8.35
CA ALA A 55 -4.41 7.11 7.35
C ALA A 55 -3.50 6.59 6.23
N GLN A 56 -2.49 7.37 5.81
CA GLN A 56 -1.45 6.87 4.88
C GLN A 56 -0.65 5.71 5.49
N ALA A 57 -0.26 5.79 6.76
CA ALA A 57 0.46 4.69 7.43
C ALA A 57 -0.42 3.43 7.60
N GLU A 58 -1.71 3.60 7.85
CA GLU A 58 -2.67 2.49 7.88
C GLU A 58 -2.89 1.89 6.49
N MET A 59 -2.95 2.72 5.45
CA MET A 59 -3.01 2.28 4.05
C MET A 59 -1.80 1.43 3.69
N VAL A 60 -0.59 1.84 4.09
CA VAL A 60 0.62 1.03 3.93
C VAL A 60 0.44 -0.34 4.59
N THR A 61 -0.04 -0.37 5.84
CA THR A 61 -0.26 -1.63 6.58
C THR A 61 -1.27 -2.55 5.88
N LEU A 62 -2.36 -1.99 5.34
CA LEU A 62 -3.37 -2.74 4.59
C LEU A 62 -2.80 -3.29 3.28
N LEU A 63 -2.00 -2.49 2.56
CA LEU A 63 -1.32 -2.92 1.35
C LEU A 63 -0.31 -4.04 1.63
N GLU A 64 0.45 -3.96 2.72
CA GLU A 64 1.38 -5.01 3.14
C GLU A 64 0.67 -6.34 3.41
N ASP A 65 -0.47 -6.32 4.11
CA ASP A 65 -1.25 -7.54 4.39
C ASP A 65 -1.86 -8.15 3.11
N HIS A 66 -2.39 -7.30 2.22
CA HIS A 66 -2.99 -7.74 0.96
C HIS A 66 -1.94 -8.27 -0.04
N LEU A 67 -0.82 -7.57 -0.19
CA LEU A 67 0.26 -7.93 -1.10
C LEU A 67 1.23 -8.94 -0.49
N ARG A 68 1.05 -9.28 0.80
CA ARG A 68 1.89 -10.20 1.57
C ARG A 68 3.37 -9.83 1.50
N MET A 69 3.67 -8.54 1.57
CA MET A 69 5.02 -8.00 1.48
C MET A 69 5.23 -6.85 2.46
N THR A 70 6.50 -6.53 2.77
CA THR A 70 6.86 -5.35 3.56
C THR A 70 7.18 -4.17 2.63
N LEU A 71 6.56 -3.04 2.92
CA LEU A 71 6.84 -1.72 2.39
C LEU A 71 7.67 -0.98 3.44
N ASP A 72 9.00 -1.03 3.32
CA ASP A 72 9.93 -0.41 4.28
C ASP A 72 9.85 1.13 4.32
N GLN A 73 8.92 1.74 3.58
CA GLN A 73 8.81 3.17 3.36
C GLN A 73 7.34 3.60 3.24
N GLU A 74 7.07 4.85 3.62
CA GLU A 74 5.79 5.52 3.39
C GLU A 74 5.43 5.56 1.90
N LEU A 75 4.13 5.66 1.59
CA LEU A 75 3.67 5.89 0.22
C LEU A 75 4.29 7.19 -0.30
N ARG A 76 4.90 7.12 -1.48
CA ARG A 76 5.52 8.27 -2.14
C ARG A 76 4.70 8.69 -3.35
N GLY A 77 4.47 9.99 -3.47
CA GLY A 77 3.69 10.60 -4.54
C GLY A 77 2.85 11.73 -3.96
N GLU A 78 2.57 12.75 -4.76
CA GLU A 78 1.61 13.78 -4.40
C GLU A 78 0.18 13.28 -4.64
N THR A 79 0.01 12.37 -5.59
CA THR A 79 -1.28 11.82 -6.02
C THR A 79 -1.40 10.31 -5.79
N LEU A 80 -2.65 9.83 -5.79
CA LEU A 80 -2.96 8.41 -5.65
C LEU A 80 -2.35 7.56 -6.77
N GLY A 81 -2.37 8.05 -8.02
CA GLY A 81 -1.80 7.36 -9.17
C GLY A 81 -0.27 7.24 -9.07
N GLU A 82 0.40 8.28 -8.59
CA GLU A 82 1.85 8.24 -8.37
C GLU A 82 2.25 7.23 -7.29
N ALA A 83 1.47 7.17 -6.21
CA ALA A 83 1.67 6.23 -5.13
C ALA A 83 1.45 4.78 -5.58
N ALA A 84 0.36 4.52 -6.32
CA ALA A 84 0.11 3.21 -6.90
C ALA A 84 1.27 2.79 -7.83
N ALA A 85 1.70 3.67 -8.73
CA ALA A 85 2.83 3.40 -9.62
C ALA A 85 4.14 3.17 -8.84
N HIS A 86 4.33 3.84 -7.68
CA HIS A 86 5.48 3.59 -6.83
C HIS A 86 5.48 2.17 -6.28
N VAL A 87 4.35 1.70 -5.76
CA VAL A 87 4.21 0.34 -5.23
C VAL A 87 4.33 -0.71 -6.34
N GLU A 88 3.79 -0.46 -7.54
CA GLU A 88 3.98 -1.33 -8.71
C GLU A 88 5.46 -1.48 -9.08
N ARG A 89 6.24 -0.40 -9.03
CA ARG A 89 7.69 -0.48 -9.28
C ARG A 89 8.41 -1.33 -8.22
N LEU A 90 7.98 -1.28 -6.95
CA LEU A 90 8.53 -2.12 -5.89
C LEU A 90 8.21 -3.60 -6.14
N LEU A 91 6.98 -3.90 -6.57
CA LEU A 91 6.55 -5.26 -6.95
C LEU A 91 7.34 -5.78 -8.16
N ALA A 92 7.47 -4.97 -9.21
CA ALA A 92 8.23 -5.33 -10.41
C ALA A 92 9.73 -5.51 -10.12
N GLY A 93 10.30 -4.67 -9.23
CA GLY A 93 11.68 -4.78 -8.79
C GLY A 93 11.98 -6.06 -8.00
N ARG A 94 11.00 -6.57 -7.24
CA ARG A 94 11.09 -7.87 -6.55
C ARG A 94 10.88 -9.08 -7.46
N ALA A 95 10.18 -8.91 -8.59
CA ALA A 95 10.05 -9.94 -9.62
C ALA A 95 11.29 -10.03 -10.55
N GLY A 96 12.17 -9.02 -10.51
CA GLY A 96 13.55 -9.09 -11.02
C GLY A 96 14.46 -9.96 -10.14
N PRO A 97 15.63 -10.43 -10.62
CA PRO A 97 16.32 -11.60 -10.08
C PRO A 97 16.52 -11.52 -8.56
N ALA A 98 15.75 -12.38 -7.88
CA ALA A 98 15.78 -12.61 -6.45
C ALA A 98 17.11 -13.26 -6.03
N GLU A 99 18.14 -12.46 -5.77
CA GLU A 99 19.34 -12.86 -5.01
C GLU A 99 20.26 -11.65 -4.72
N ALA A 100 19.86 -10.69 -3.86
CA ALA A 100 20.83 -9.68 -3.37
C ALA A 100 20.48 -8.91 -2.09
N ALA A 101 19.31 -9.05 -1.47
CA ALA A 101 18.97 -8.22 -0.31
C ALA A 101 18.22 -8.99 0.79
N ALA A 102 18.72 -10.18 1.13
CA ALA A 102 18.57 -10.68 2.50
C ALA A 102 19.65 -9.98 3.36
N GLY A 103 19.39 -8.73 3.69
CA GLY A 103 20.20 -7.92 4.60
C GLY A 103 19.35 -7.48 5.79
N HIS A 104 18.92 -8.44 6.60
CA HIS A 104 18.49 -8.15 7.96
C HIS A 104 19.71 -7.75 8.78
N ASP A 105 19.99 -6.45 8.88
CA ASP A 105 20.83 -5.93 9.97
C ASP A 105 19.91 -5.54 11.13
N ALA A 106 19.35 -6.57 11.76
CA ALA A 106 18.80 -6.50 13.09
C ALA A 106 19.89 -6.93 14.07
N GLY A 107 20.45 -5.97 14.81
CA GLY A 107 21.13 -6.27 16.08
C GLY A 107 22.51 -5.65 16.27
N ALA A 108 22.55 -4.40 16.73
CA ALA A 108 23.69 -3.88 17.50
C ALA A 108 23.21 -3.30 18.84
N ALA A 109 22.56 -4.13 19.66
CA ALA A 109 22.52 -3.93 21.11
C ALA A 109 23.71 -4.70 21.70
N GLY A 110 24.80 -3.99 21.95
CA GLY A 110 26.05 -4.59 22.44
C GLY A 110 25.90 -5.21 23.84
N PRO A 111 26.58 -6.33 24.15
CA PRO A 111 26.68 -6.82 25.51
C PRO A 111 27.72 -5.96 26.25
N ALA A 112 27.27 -5.00 27.04
CA ALA A 112 28.13 -4.35 28.03
C ALA A 112 28.46 -5.38 29.12
N ALA A 113 29.64 -5.98 28.98
CA ALA A 113 30.21 -6.93 29.93
C ALA A 113 30.32 -6.31 31.31
N LEU A 114 29.71 -6.98 32.29
CA LEU A 114 29.95 -6.82 33.70
C LEU A 114 31.39 -7.23 33.99
N THR A 115 32.31 -6.27 34.17
CA THR A 115 33.61 -6.55 34.81
C THR A 115 33.78 -5.60 35.98
N VAL A 116 33.77 -6.16 37.17
CA VAL A 116 34.25 -5.52 38.40
C VAL A 116 35.78 -5.64 38.43
N PRO A 117 36.52 -4.55 38.66
CA PRO A 117 37.88 -4.66 39.16
C PRO A 117 37.93 -4.26 40.65
N THR A 118 38.45 -5.17 41.47
CA THR A 118 38.96 -4.94 42.83
C THR A 118 40.48 -4.94 42.77
N PRO A 119 41.14 -4.00 43.46
CA PRO A 119 42.10 -4.43 44.47
C PRO A 119 41.77 -3.90 45.87
#